data_AF-A0A478FPY9-F1
#
_entry.id   AF-A0A478FPY9-F1
#
_cell.length_a   1.000
_cell.length_b   1.000
_cell.length_c   1.000
_cell.angle_alpha   90.00
_cell.angle_beta   90.00
_cell.angle_gamma   90.00
#
_symmetry.space_group_name_H-M   'P 1'
#
loop_
_entity.id
_entity.type
_entity.pdbx_description
1 polymer ?
#
loop_
_entity_poly.entity_id
_entity_poly.type
_entity_poly.pdbx_seq_one_letter_code
_entity_poly.pdbx_strand_id
1 'polypeptide(L)'
;MTPQAAAGIGAGAVLAGGTGIGAYMIATSSSNPVTLEEYLKREDLKENNKTQYTGTTKLGSEEENRKLLVADVKENESWWNDRFKKYKPENSGKLDVAESDEFKGVTKGYGAEATTALNKVCDAAYQKDKASFKDTGNTVNSDSTQSKSKRDVEKFCTLKGTGSLKVT
;
A
#
# COMPACT_ATOMS: atom_id res chain seq x y z
N MET A 1 -18.40 -39.94 41.73
CA MET A 1 -16.98 -39.57 41.80
C MET A 1 -16.46 -39.52 40.38
N THR A 2 -16.08 -38.33 39.93
CA THR A 2 -15.76 -38.01 38.53
C THR A 2 -14.31 -37.53 38.49
N PRO A 3 -13.46 -38.09 37.62
CA PRO A 3 -12.31 -37.37 37.06
C PRO A 3 -12.64 -37.04 35.59
N GLN A 4 -12.82 -35.76 35.28
CA GLN A 4 -11.81 -34.87 34.68
C GLN A 4 -11.66 -35.09 33.17
N ALA A 5 -12.25 -34.15 32.43
CA ALA A 5 -12.10 -33.99 31.00
C ALA A 5 -10.63 -33.67 30.64
N ALA A 6 -10.05 -34.46 29.75
CA ALA A 6 -8.79 -34.15 29.09
C ALA A 6 -9.07 -33.24 27.89
N ALA A 7 -8.70 -31.96 28.00
CA ALA A 7 -8.63 -31.04 26.88
C ALA A 7 -7.41 -31.39 26.02
N GLY A 8 -7.61 -32.11 24.93
CA GLY A 8 -6.59 -32.37 23.92
C GLY A 8 -6.44 -31.17 22.99
N ILE A 9 -5.55 -30.23 23.31
CA ILE A 9 -5.06 -29.26 22.33
C ILE A 9 -3.88 -29.93 21.60
N GLY A 10 -4.10 -30.30 20.35
CA GLY A 10 -3.05 -30.79 19.46
C GLY A 10 -2.07 -29.66 19.13
N ALA A 11 -0.97 -29.58 19.86
CA ALA A 11 0.18 -28.75 19.51
C ALA A 11 0.96 -29.45 18.38
N GLY A 12 0.70 -29.02 17.14
CA GLY A 12 1.45 -29.47 15.96
C GLY A 12 2.79 -28.73 15.83
N ALA A 13 3.86 -29.45 16.17
CA ALA A 13 5.26 -29.34 15.74
C ALA A 13 5.87 -27.95 15.41
N VAL A 14 6.85 -27.55 16.23
CA VAL A 14 7.90 -26.57 15.91
C VAL A 14 9.16 -27.34 15.51
N LEU A 15 9.61 -27.24 14.26
CA LEU A 15 10.98 -27.51 13.80
C LEU A 15 11.24 -26.66 12.54
N ALA A 16 12.03 -25.58 12.59
CA ALA A 16 13.50 -25.48 12.66
C ALA A 16 14.13 -25.36 11.26
N GLY A 17 14.60 -24.15 10.93
CA GLY A 17 15.45 -23.89 9.76
C GLY A 17 15.41 -22.44 9.29
N GLY A 18 16.40 -21.64 9.69
CA GLY A 18 16.62 -20.29 9.14
C GLY A 18 16.85 -19.23 10.20
N THR A 19 18.00 -18.59 10.12
CA THR A 19 18.56 -17.58 11.03
C THR A 19 17.63 -16.41 11.33
N GLY A 20 17.72 -15.93 12.57
CA GLY A 20 16.79 -15.02 13.22
C GLY A 20 16.49 -13.72 12.49
N ILE A 21 15.18 -13.44 12.38
CA ILE A 21 14.63 -12.14 12.72
C ILE A 21 13.45 -12.44 13.66
N GLY A 22 13.55 -11.92 14.88
CA GLY A 22 12.65 -12.21 15.98
C GLY A 22 11.22 -11.77 15.72
N ALA A 23 10.35 -12.36 16.54
CA ALA A 23 8.98 -11.99 16.77
C ALA A 23 8.77 -10.45 16.78
N TYR A 24 8.18 -9.94 15.72
CA TYR A 24 7.38 -8.71 15.72
C TYR A 24 6.11 -8.96 14.90
N MET A 25 5.29 -9.91 15.36
CA MET A 25 3.84 -9.85 15.11
C MET A 25 3.18 -9.27 16.36
N ILE A 26 3.50 -8.02 16.67
CA ILE A 26 2.64 -7.20 17.52
C ILE A 26 1.74 -6.43 16.55
N ALA A 27 0.45 -6.71 16.67
CA ALA A 27 -0.61 -5.94 16.05
C ALA A 27 -0.53 -4.47 16.52
N THR A 28 0.25 -3.67 15.82
CA THR A 28 0.08 -2.22 15.81
C THR A 28 -0.62 -1.88 14.51
N SER A 29 -1.94 -2.08 14.48
CA SER A 29 -2.78 -1.29 13.58
C SER A 29 -2.61 0.16 14.02
N SER A 30 -1.58 0.83 13.51
CA SER A 30 -1.39 2.26 13.70
C SER A 30 -2.64 2.92 13.12
N SER A 31 -3.51 3.44 13.99
CA SER A 31 -4.78 4.04 13.58
C SER A 31 -4.59 5.21 12.59
N ASN A 32 -3.36 5.73 12.49
CA ASN A 32 -2.94 6.73 11.52
C ASN A 32 -1.60 6.28 10.90
N PRO A 33 -1.56 5.77 9.66
CA PRO A 33 -0.30 5.50 8.99
C PRO A 33 0.40 6.82 8.62
N VAL A 34 1.72 6.77 8.50
CA VAL A 34 2.55 7.90 8.05
C VAL A 34 2.17 8.26 6.60
N THR A 35 1.77 9.51 6.40
CA THR A 35 1.47 10.04 5.08
C THR A 35 2.75 10.34 4.29
N LEU A 36 2.62 10.48 2.97
CA LEU A 36 3.73 10.92 2.11
C LEU A 36 4.20 12.32 2.54
N GLU A 37 3.31 13.19 3.02
CA GLU A 37 3.69 14.51 3.53
C GLU A 37 4.61 14.41 4.75
N GLU A 38 4.24 13.60 5.76
CA GLU A 38 5.04 13.40 6.97
C GLU A 38 6.38 12.76 6.66
N TYR A 39 6.41 11.80 5.73
CA TYR A 39 7.64 11.17 5.27
C TYR A 39 8.62 12.17 4.64
N LEU A 40 8.14 13.05 3.76
CA LEU A 40 9.00 14.05 3.09
C LEU A 40 9.49 15.15 4.03
N LYS A 41 8.81 15.39 5.15
CA LYS A 41 9.21 16.35 6.19
C LYS A 41 10.30 15.80 7.13
N ARG A 42 10.64 14.51 7.05
CA ARG A 42 11.68 13.93 7.91
C ARG A 42 13.06 14.53 7.60
N GLU A 43 13.81 14.81 8.67
CA GLU A 43 15.14 15.44 8.60
C GLU A 43 16.23 14.47 8.12
N ASP A 44 16.05 13.16 8.39
CA ASP A 44 16.97 12.09 7.97
C ASP A 44 16.79 11.67 6.50
N LEU A 45 15.76 12.18 5.83
CA LEU A 45 15.48 11.85 4.44
C LEU A 45 16.43 12.60 3.49
N LYS A 46 17.28 11.84 2.79
CA LYS A 46 18.18 12.38 1.76
C LYS A 46 17.42 13.14 0.69
N GLU A 47 17.95 14.30 0.27
CA GLU A 47 17.32 15.19 -0.71
C GLU A 47 16.94 14.46 -2.02
N ASN A 48 17.81 13.57 -2.49
CA ASN A 48 17.55 12.78 -3.70
C ASN A 48 16.26 11.94 -3.59
N ASN A 49 15.92 11.42 -2.41
CA ASN A 49 14.68 10.69 -2.19
C ASN A 49 13.47 11.63 -2.21
N LYS A 50 13.62 12.89 -1.79
CA LYS A 50 12.54 13.89 -1.86
C LYS A 50 12.23 14.26 -3.31
N THR A 51 13.26 14.48 -4.12
CA THR A 51 13.11 14.91 -5.53
C THR A 51 12.33 13.93 -6.41
N GLN A 52 12.32 12.64 -6.06
CA GLN A 52 11.54 11.61 -6.76
C GLN A 52 10.03 11.85 -6.69
N TYR A 53 9.56 12.53 -5.65
CA TYR A 53 8.15 12.86 -5.45
C TYR A 53 7.84 14.33 -5.74
N THR A 54 8.81 15.24 -5.56
CA THR A 54 8.56 16.69 -5.60
C THR A 54 8.82 17.34 -6.97
N GLY A 55 9.26 16.60 -7.98
CA GLY A 55 9.30 17.12 -9.35
C GLY A 55 7.93 17.63 -9.79
N THR A 56 7.84 18.82 -10.38
CA THR A 56 6.58 19.56 -10.62
C THR A 56 5.52 18.81 -11.43
N THR A 57 5.94 17.79 -12.19
CA THR A 57 5.04 16.94 -12.98
C THR A 57 4.54 15.72 -12.22
N LYS A 58 5.11 15.37 -11.05
CA LYS A 58 4.84 14.12 -10.32
C LYS A 58 3.55 14.17 -9.53
N LEU A 59 2.90 13.03 -9.35
CA LEU A 59 1.68 12.93 -8.54
C LEU A 59 1.92 13.35 -7.08
N GLY A 60 3.06 12.96 -6.50
CA GLY A 60 3.50 13.31 -5.15
C GLY A 60 3.90 14.78 -4.96
N SER A 61 3.99 15.57 -6.04
CA SER A 61 4.36 16.99 -5.95
C SER A 61 3.22 17.87 -5.47
N GLU A 62 1.99 17.39 -5.59
CA GLU A 62 0.78 18.04 -5.10
C GLU A 62 0.65 17.87 -3.58
N GLU A 63 0.67 18.99 -2.85
CA GLU A 63 0.59 18.98 -1.39
C GLU A 63 -0.67 18.29 -0.87
N GLU A 64 -1.81 18.54 -1.52
CA GLU A 64 -3.08 17.91 -1.14
C GLU A 64 -3.06 16.39 -1.35
N ASN A 65 -2.39 15.91 -2.39
CA ASN A 65 -2.22 14.46 -2.58
C ASN A 65 -1.36 13.89 -1.46
N ARG A 66 -0.25 14.54 -1.10
CA ARG A 66 0.67 14.02 -0.07
C ARG A 66 0.03 13.80 1.30
N LYS A 67 -0.97 14.62 1.66
CA LYS A 67 -1.75 14.48 2.90
C LYS A 67 -2.68 13.26 2.89
N LEU A 68 -2.98 12.73 1.71
CA LEU A 68 -3.87 11.59 1.52
C LEU A 68 -3.11 10.30 1.28
N LEU A 69 -1.98 10.35 0.58
CA LEU A 69 -1.17 9.19 0.18
C LEU A 69 -0.41 8.63 1.38
N VAL A 70 -0.41 7.29 1.52
CA VAL A 70 0.33 6.59 2.58
C VAL A 70 1.76 6.31 2.12
N ALA A 71 2.76 6.62 2.94
CA ALA A 71 4.16 6.45 2.56
C ALA A 71 4.60 4.97 2.52
N ASP A 72 5.54 4.65 1.64
CA ASP A 72 6.28 3.39 1.66
C ASP A 72 7.40 3.44 2.72
N VAL A 73 7.00 3.24 3.97
CA VAL A 73 7.90 3.15 5.12
C VAL A 73 7.55 1.94 5.96
N LYS A 74 8.53 1.40 6.69
CA LYS A 74 8.36 0.19 7.51
C LYS A 74 7.29 0.38 8.59
N GLU A 75 7.13 1.59 9.10
CA GLU A 75 6.13 1.98 10.08
C GLU A 75 4.70 1.75 9.60
N ASN A 76 4.48 1.76 8.27
CA ASN A 76 3.19 1.51 7.66
C ASN A 76 2.95 0.03 7.31
N GLU A 77 3.86 -0.88 7.66
CA GLU A 77 3.77 -2.29 7.29
C GLU A 77 2.43 -2.92 7.67
N SER A 78 1.97 -2.72 8.92
CA SER A 78 0.68 -3.26 9.36
C SER A 78 -0.48 -2.67 8.56
N TRP A 79 -0.45 -1.35 8.30
CA TRP A 79 -1.48 -0.69 7.52
C TRP A 79 -1.57 -1.24 6.09
N TRP A 80 -0.44 -1.39 5.41
CA TRP A 80 -0.39 -1.94 4.06
C TRP A 80 -0.92 -3.38 4.01
N ASN A 81 -0.56 -4.20 5.00
CA ASN A 81 -1.04 -5.57 5.12
C ASN A 81 -2.56 -5.63 5.39
N ASP A 82 -3.08 -4.78 6.27
CA ASP A 82 -4.52 -4.70 6.56
C ASP A 82 -5.29 -4.17 5.35
N ARG A 83 -4.74 -3.19 4.64
CA ARG A 83 -5.29 -2.64 3.41
C ARG A 83 -5.41 -3.69 2.32
N PHE A 84 -4.35 -4.46 2.10
CA PHE A 84 -4.35 -5.56 1.14
C PHE A 84 -5.36 -6.64 1.54
N LYS A 85 -5.37 -7.09 2.80
CA LYS A 85 -6.36 -8.07 3.30
C LYS A 85 -7.80 -7.61 3.09
N LYS A 86 -8.09 -6.33 3.33
CA LYS A 86 -9.44 -5.75 3.16
C LYS A 86 -9.97 -5.87 1.72
N TYR A 87 -9.10 -5.77 0.72
CA TYR A 87 -9.49 -5.77 -0.69
C TYR A 87 -9.13 -7.06 -1.44
N LYS A 88 -8.35 -7.94 -0.83
CA LYS A 88 -8.06 -9.27 -1.34
C LYS A 88 -9.29 -10.17 -1.15
N PRO A 89 -9.87 -10.73 -2.23
CA PRO A 89 -10.90 -11.76 -2.11
C PRO A 89 -10.36 -12.99 -1.36
N GLU A 90 -11.20 -13.63 -0.53
CA GLU A 90 -10.79 -14.77 0.33
C GLU A 90 -10.12 -15.91 -0.45
N ASN A 91 -10.54 -16.14 -1.69
CA ASN A 91 -10.05 -17.22 -2.56
C ASN A 91 -8.97 -16.79 -3.56
N SER A 92 -8.51 -15.54 -3.52
CA SER A 92 -7.48 -15.05 -4.43
C SER A 92 -6.16 -14.85 -3.70
N GLY A 93 -5.03 -14.95 -4.41
CA GLY A 93 -3.72 -14.51 -3.93
C GLY A 93 -3.43 -13.03 -4.21
N LYS A 94 -4.35 -12.33 -4.89
CA LYS A 94 -4.12 -11.03 -5.52
C LYS A 94 -5.27 -10.04 -5.28
N LEU A 95 -5.07 -8.78 -5.68
CA LEU A 95 -6.11 -7.75 -5.70
C LEU A 95 -6.96 -7.85 -6.98
N ASP A 96 -7.73 -8.91 -7.15
CA ASP A 96 -8.57 -9.07 -8.37
C ASP A 96 -9.66 -8.00 -8.51
N VAL A 97 -9.94 -7.26 -7.44
CA VAL A 97 -10.86 -6.11 -7.42
C VAL A 97 -10.23 -4.80 -7.92
N ALA A 98 -8.96 -4.84 -8.32
CA ALA A 98 -8.25 -3.74 -8.94
C ALA A 98 -8.60 -3.62 -10.44
N GLU A 99 -8.60 -2.41 -10.95
CA GLU A 99 -9.01 -2.14 -12.33
C GLU A 99 -7.82 -2.09 -13.30
N SER A 100 -6.68 -1.58 -12.83
CA SER A 100 -5.42 -1.47 -13.55
C SER A 100 -4.52 -2.69 -13.35
N ASP A 101 -3.72 -2.99 -14.37
CA ASP A 101 -2.94 -4.23 -14.39
C ASP A 101 -1.80 -4.22 -13.37
N GLU A 102 -1.24 -3.05 -13.06
CA GLU A 102 -0.22 -2.92 -12.01
C GLU A 102 -0.77 -3.34 -10.64
N PHE A 103 -2.02 -2.99 -10.32
CA PHE A 103 -2.63 -3.33 -9.04
C PHE A 103 -3.19 -4.75 -9.01
N LYS A 104 -3.65 -5.32 -10.13
CA LYS A 104 -3.99 -6.75 -10.22
C LYS A 104 -2.77 -7.64 -9.98
N GLY A 105 -1.57 -7.16 -10.28
CA GLY A 105 -0.31 -7.84 -10.02
C GLY A 105 0.09 -7.91 -8.54
N VAL A 106 -0.60 -7.19 -7.65
CA VAL A 106 -0.25 -7.11 -6.23
C VAL A 106 -0.53 -8.43 -5.51
N THR A 107 0.48 -8.96 -4.81
CA THR A 107 0.39 -10.27 -4.13
C THR A 107 0.46 -10.19 -2.59
N LYS A 108 0.81 -9.02 -2.05
CA LYS A 108 0.90 -8.75 -0.62
C LYS A 108 0.79 -7.26 -0.33
N GLY A 109 0.50 -6.91 0.93
CA GLY A 109 0.42 -5.53 1.37
C GLY A 109 1.77 -4.85 1.44
N TYR A 110 2.62 -5.29 2.37
CA TYR A 110 3.96 -4.75 2.53
C TYR A 110 5.04 -5.66 1.94
N GLY A 111 6.09 -5.06 1.40
CA GLY A 111 7.32 -5.74 1.01
C GLY A 111 8.49 -4.78 0.98
N ALA A 112 9.56 -5.13 1.68
CA ALA A 112 10.79 -4.32 1.70
C ALA A 112 11.40 -4.17 0.30
N GLU A 113 11.54 -5.29 -0.43
CA GLU A 113 12.17 -5.34 -1.76
C GLU A 113 11.23 -5.87 -2.86
N ALA A 114 9.99 -6.24 -2.51
CA ALA A 114 9.08 -6.86 -3.45
C ALA A 114 8.32 -5.80 -4.24
N THR A 115 8.70 -5.59 -5.49
CA THR A 115 8.09 -4.60 -6.39
C THR A 115 6.59 -4.81 -6.65
N THR A 116 6.09 -6.03 -6.41
CA THR A 116 4.67 -6.40 -6.50
C THR A 116 3.92 -6.31 -5.17
N ALA A 117 4.54 -5.75 -4.12
CA ALA A 117 3.84 -5.43 -2.89
C ALA A 117 3.08 -4.10 -3.04
N LEU A 118 1.95 -3.96 -2.35
CA LEU A 118 1.07 -2.80 -2.48
C LEU A 118 1.79 -1.49 -2.15
N ASN A 119 2.60 -1.46 -1.10
CA ASN A 119 3.43 -0.31 -0.73
C ASN A 119 4.33 0.14 -1.90
N LYS A 120 4.97 -0.79 -2.61
CA LYS A 120 5.87 -0.51 -3.73
C LYS A 120 5.12 -0.05 -4.98
N VAL A 121 3.99 -0.69 -5.29
CA VAL A 121 3.15 -0.29 -6.43
C VAL A 121 2.59 1.12 -6.22
N CYS A 122 2.13 1.43 -5.01
CA CYS A 122 1.69 2.78 -4.64
C CYS A 122 2.82 3.79 -4.71
N ASP A 123 3.98 3.48 -4.12
CA ASP A 123 5.15 4.37 -4.15
C ASP A 123 5.58 4.73 -5.58
N ALA A 124 5.68 3.72 -6.45
CA ALA A 124 5.97 3.92 -7.86
C ALA A 124 4.94 4.81 -8.55
N ALA A 125 3.65 4.68 -8.21
CA ALA A 125 2.60 5.54 -8.75
C ALA A 125 2.76 7.01 -8.31
N TYR A 126 3.25 7.28 -7.10
CA TYR A 126 3.46 8.65 -6.61
C TYR A 126 4.55 9.38 -7.39
N GLN A 127 5.53 8.62 -7.89
CA GLN A 127 6.66 9.10 -8.69
C GLN A 127 6.33 9.20 -10.20
N LYS A 128 5.16 8.72 -10.64
CA LYS A 128 4.69 8.89 -12.03
C LYS A 128 4.25 10.34 -12.28
N ASP A 129 4.32 10.75 -13.54
CA ASP A 129 3.81 12.05 -13.94
C ASP A 129 2.28 12.10 -13.83
N LYS A 130 1.74 13.23 -13.39
CA LYS A 130 0.30 13.51 -13.27
C LYS A 130 -0.44 13.24 -14.58
N ALA A 131 0.21 13.47 -15.73
CA ALA A 131 -0.33 13.17 -17.05
C ALA A 131 -0.64 11.67 -17.27
N SER A 132 0.04 10.76 -16.56
CA SER A 132 -0.25 9.32 -16.57
C SER A 132 -1.57 8.96 -15.89
N PHE A 133 -2.22 9.93 -15.23
CA PHE A 133 -3.50 9.79 -14.54
C PHE A 133 -4.60 10.71 -15.11
N LYS A 134 -4.28 11.52 -16.12
CA LYS A 134 -5.25 12.31 -16.88
C LYS A 134 -5.78 11.47 -18.04
N ASP A 135 -7.08 11.48 -18.27
CA ASP A 135 -7.61 11.04 -19.55
C ASP A 135 -7.11 12.00 -20.64
N THR A 136 -6.52 11.43 -21.69
CA THR A 136 -6.11 12.21 -22.87
C THR A 136 -7.35 12.49 -23.72
N GLY A 137 -8.12 13.51 -23.35
CA GLY A 137 -9.30 13.94 -24.11
C GLY A 137 -10.32 14.68 -23.26
N ASN A 138 -11.15 15.52 -23.90
CA ASN A 138 -12.23 16.30 -23.29
C ASN A 138 -13.42 15.43 -22.80
N THR A 139 -13.22 14.12 -22.69
CA THR A 139 -14.22 13.11 -22.35
C THR A 139 -13.60 12.22 -21.28
N VAL A 140 -14.19 12.21 -20.07
CA VAL A 140 -13.82 11.24 -19.04
C VAL A 140 -14.21 9.87 -19.56
N ASN A 141 -13.25 9.17 -20.15
CA ASN A 141 -13.49 7.82 -20.64
C ASN A 141 -13.20 6.91 -19.45
N SER A 142 -14.26 6.59 -18.70
CA SER A 142 -14.16 5.87 -17.42
C SER A 142 -13.39 4.55 -17.53
N ASP A 143 -13.21 4.00 -18.74
CA ASP A 143 -12.48 2.77 -19.02
C ASP A 143 -11.01 2.92 -19.44
N SER A 144 -10.48 4.14 -19.54
CA SER A 144 -9.07 4.33 -19.89
C SER A 144 -8.14 3.73 -18.84
N THR A 145 -6.97 3.27 -19.26
CA THR A 145 -5.92 2.77 -18.34
C THR A 145 -5.51 3.83 -17.31
N GLN A 146 -5.49 5.10 -17.71
CA GLN A 146 -5.14 6.24 -16.85
C GLN A 146 -6.18 6.45 -15.74
N SER A 147 -7.46 6.40 -16.11
CA SER A 147 -8.59 6.49 -15.19
C SER A 147 -8.66 5.31 -14.22
N LYS A 148 -8.39 4.09 -14.70
CA LYS A 148 -8.31 2.88 -13.85
C LYS A 148 -7.16 2.97 -12.84
N SER A 149 -5.98 3.40 -13.29
CA SER A 149 -4.81 3.57 -12.42
C SER A 149 -5.08 4.64 -11.35
N LYS A 150 -5.70 5.76 -11.72
CA LYS A 150 -6.10 6.80 -10.76
C LYS A 150 -7.05 6.25 -9.68
N ARG A 151 -8.10 5.54 -10.08
CA ARG A 151 -9.07 4.94 -9.14
C ARG A 151 -8.42 3.94 -8.20
N ASP A 152 -7.52 3.12 -8.70
CA ASP A 152 -6.78 2.17 -7.86
C ASP A 152 -5.85 2.88 -6.87
N VAL A 153 -5.15 3.95 -7.28
CA VAL A 153 -4.35 4.75 -6.34
C VAL A 153 -5.24 5.39 -5.28
N GLU A 154 -6.39 5.95 -5.66
CA GLU A 154 -7.36 6.52 -4.71
C GLU A 154 -7.89 5.47 -3.72
N LYS A 155 -8.19 4.26 -4.22
CA LYS A 155 -8.78 3.15 -3.45
C LYS A 155 -7.79 2.48 -2.50
N PHE A 156 -6.57 2.21 -2.97
CA PHE A 156 -5.61 1.40 -2.23
C PHE A 156 -4.54 2.21 -1.52
N CYS A 157 -4.13 3.34 -2.11
CA CYS A 157 -2.95 4.07 -1.69
C CYS A 157 -3.24 5.30 -0.80
N THR A 158 -4.51 5.69 -0.63
CA THR A 158 -4.90 6.80 0.25
C THR A 158 -5.28 6.33 1.65
N LEU A 159 -5.33 7.22 2.64
CA LEU A 159 -5.79 6.92 4.01
C LEU A 159 -7.19 6.31 4.05
N LYS A 160 -8.16 6.94 3.39
CA LYS A 160 -9.58 6.55 3.46
C LYS A 160 -9.96 5.48 2.44
N GLY A 161 -9.16 5.31 1.40
CA GLY A 161 -9.49 4.44 0.26
C GLY A 161 -10.58 5.05 -0.61
N THR A 162 -10.69 6.37 -0.47
CA THR A 162 -11.53 7.29 -1.22
C THR A 162 -10.76 8.59 -1.25
N GLY A 163 -10.77 9.27 -2.40
CA GLY A 163 -10.03 10.51 -2.58
C GLY A 163 -10.31 11.09 -3.94
N SER A 164 -9.87 12.33 -4.15
CA SER A 164 -9.85 12.96 -5.46
C SER A 164 -8.45 13.49 -5.67
N LEU A 165 -7.59 12.66 -6.24
CA LEU A 165 -6.21 13.05 -6.49
C LEU A 165 -6.20 14.21 -7.50
N LYS A 166 -5.46 15.26 -7.14
CA LYS A 166 -5.14 16.36 -8.04
C LYS A 166 -4.14 15.84 -9.06
N VAL A 167 -4.59 15.80 -10.31
CA VAL A 167 -3.77 15.38 -11.45
C VAL A 167 -3.53 16.52 -12.42
N THR A 168 -3.97 17.74 -12.11
CA THR A 168 -3.89 18.92 -12.99
C THR A 168 -2.48 19.44 -13.20
#